data_AF-A0A957KDV8-F1
#
_entry.id   AF-A0A957KDV8-F1
#
_cell.length_a   1.000
_cell.length_b   1.000
_cell.length_c   1.000
_cell.angle_alpha   90.00
_cell.angle_beta   90.00
_cell.angle_gamma   90.00
#
_symmetry.space_group_name_H-M   'P 1'
#
loop_
_entity.id
_entity.type
_entity.pdbx_description
1 polymer ?
#
loop_
_entity_poly.entity_id
_entity_poly.type
_entity_poly.pdbx_seq_one_letter_code
_entity_poly.pdbx_strand_id
1 'polypeptide(L)'
;MFLLEWSANDLLLMVVAAVAIIGTVLWLVPGAVVTHKDSYTEAEIHAYDQHIPRYFLAAALALLLGGLHIMVKNLPGFWTWLWQAGYGGHLFRDLANSHIIIVGGGTVLLTGLTWYLLPRFVNRPLYSTALASASLWFTVIGVFGFYLAWLILGLVEGAMVRQGWEYQAAKEAIGSWHTVPTRITSTIMGVGYWTYVLNVLLTAWVGRHVRVKPYGYLTKFSVVSALALFIGTVQGVLQVLPANADWIHAAGKFGQYVDPISHAHINLVTGMMVSLAAFLLYFAPRFAGRELAPDAARRRANSLFWTLVPGSLFFYLVFLLGGLSLGGYGGPMWRLLAGFMGRHLRLLLALAGSTMFAGFWLYFINLWRLLAWRSAFRQFKAATPAAFWFLSSAALVVGTLQGLLQVLPTTAYYLTNAEEVPNIH
;
A
#
# COMPACT_ATOMS: atom_id res chain seq x y z
N MET A 1 19.72 -21.67 4.90
CA MET A 1 21.04 -21.13 5.27
C MET A 1 21.13 -19.73 4.65
N PHE A 2 20.33 -18.77 5.14
CA PHE A 2 20.09 -17.46 4.47
C PHE A 2 20.29 -16.24 5.40
N LEU A 3 20.72 -16.47 6.65
CA LEU A 3 21.11 -15.42 7.59
C LEU A 3 22.64 -15.34 7.80
N LEU A 4 23.42 -16.06 6.99
CA LEU A 4 24.84 -16.34 7.30
C LEU A 4 25.87 -15.76 6.32
N GLU A 5 25.46 -15.11 5.22
CA GLU A 5 26.39 -14.44 4.30
C GLU A 5 26.35 -12.92 4.40
N TRP A 6 26.04 -12.40 5.59
CA TRP A 6 26.19 -10.98 5.81
C TRP A 6 27.61 -10.77 6.29
N SER A 7 28.39 -9.95 5.58
CA SER A 7 29.67 -9.55 6.11
C SER A 7 29.43 -8.79 7.42
N ALA A 8 30.41 -8.81 8.32
CA ALA A 8 30.33 -8.01 9.55
C ALA A 8 30.08 -6.51 9.24
N ASN A 9 30.56 -6.05 8.08
CA ASN A 9 30.36 -4.68 7.61
C ASN A 9 28.90 -4.42 7.18
N ASP A 10 28.24 -5.37 6.52
CA ASP A 10 26.83 -5.25 6.13
C ASP A 10 25.92 -5.22 7.36
N LEU A 11 26.20 -6.08 8.34
CA LEU A 11 25.50 -6.09 9.62
C LEU A 11 25.71 -4.78 10.37
N LEU A 12 26.94 -4.28 10.43
CA LEU A 12 27.27 -3.02 11.09
C LEU A 12 26.55 -1.84 10.40
N LEU A 13 26.59 -1.75 9.07
CA LEU A 13 25.89 -0.71 8.31
C LEU A 13 24.37 -0.77 8.52
N MET A 14 23.79 -1.96 8.55
CA MET A 14 22.36 -2.14 8.86
C MET A 14 22.03 -1.70 10.29
N VAL A 15 22.85 -2.06 11.27
CA VAL A 15 22.65 -1.65 12.67
C VAL A 15 22.79 -0.13 12.79
N VAL A 16 23.81 0.47 12.18
CA VAL A 16 24.00 1.93 12.18
C VAL A 16 22.83 2.63 11.50
N ALA A 17 22.38 2.15 10.35
CA ALA A 17 21.21 2.69 9.65
C ALA A 17 19.93 2.55 10.49
N ALA A 18 19.71 1.39 11.10
CA ALA A 18 18.57 1.16 11.98
C ALA A 18 18.62 2.07 13.22
N VAL A 19 19.77 2.21 13.86
CA VAL A 19 19.98 3.12 15.00
C VAL A 19 19.78 4.58 14.58
N ALA A 20 20.27 4.98 13.41
CA ALA A 20 20.07 6.34 12.89
C ALA A 20 18.59 6.62 12.58
N ILE A 21 17.88 5.66 11.99
CA ILE A 21 16.44 5.75 11.70
C ILE A 21 15.66 5.82 13.02
N ILE A 22 15.90 4.89 13.94
CA ILE A 22 15.24 4.85 15.25
C ILE A 22 15.56 6.13 16.02
N GLY A 23 16.81 6.56 16.05
CA GLY A 23 17.25 7.81 16.68
C GLY A 23 16.57 9.03 16.09
N THR A 24 16.45 9.12 14.76
CA THR A 24 15.72 10.20 14.07
C THR A 24 14.24 10.18 14.43
N VAL A 25 13.59 9.01 14.40
CA VAL A 25 12.18 8.87 14.75
C VAL A 25 11.94 9.24 16.21
N LEU A 26 12.75 8.73 17.14
CA LEU A 26 12.65 9.03 18.57
C LEU A 26 12.96 10.51 18.87
N TRP A 27 13.89 11.12 18.16
CA TRP A 27 14.17 12.55 18.27
C TRP A 27 12.99 13.42 17.79
N LEU A 28 12.26 12.97 16.76
CA LEU A 28 11.04 13.62 16.27
C LEU A 28 9.81 13.38 17.17
N VAL A 29 9.84 12.36 18.03
CA VAL A 29 8.82 12.18 19.07
C VAL A 29 9.06 13.29 20.10
N PRO A 30 8.13 14.24 20.29
CA PRO A 30 8.33 15.28 21.29
C PRO A 30 8.52 14.64 22.66
N GLY A 31 9.65 14.94 23.32
CA GLY A 31 9.89 14.55 24.72
C GLY A 31 8.98 15.26 25.72
N ALA A 32 8.08 16.13 25.24
CA ALA A 32 7.19 16.94 26.05
C ALA A 32 5.91 16.17 26.41
N VAL A 33 5.65 16.10 27.72
CA VAL A 33 4.44 15.60 28.39
C VAL A 33 3.17 15.92 27.58
N VAL A 34 2.66 14.94 26.84
CA VAL A 34 1.34 15.05 26.22
C VAL A 34 0.33 15.02 27.38
N THR A 35 -0.17 16.20 27.76
CA THR A 35 -1.16 16.31 28.83
C THR A 35 -2.38 15.47 28.49
N HIS A 36 -2.62 14.42 29.28
CA HIS A 36 -3.76 13.55 29.11
C HIS A 36 -5.03 14.24 29.60
N LYS A 37 -5.76 14.88 28.67
CA LYS A 37 -7.11 15.40 28.94
C LYS A 37 -8.15 14.33 28.64
N ASP A 38 -9.23 14.33 29.40
CA ASP A 38 -10.42 13.49 29.20
C ASP A 38 -11.34 14.03 28.08
N SER A 39 -11.15 15.30 27.71
CA SER A 39 -11.87 16.03 26.66
C SER A 39 -10.97 17.09 26.01
N TYR A 40 -11.28 17.43 24.76
CA TYR A 40 -10.56 18.43 23.97
C TYR A 40 -11.57 19.34 23.28
N THR A 41 -11.16 20.58 23.01
CA THR A 41 -11.94 21.54 22.23
C THR A 41 -11.90 21.21 20.73
N GLU A 42 -12.90 21.66 19.98
CA GLU A 42 -12.93 21.55 18.51
C GLU A 42 -11.66 22.17 17.89
N ALA A 43 -11.23 23.34 18.36
CA ALA A 43 -10.02 24.00 17.86
C ALA A 43 -8.76 23.13 18.05
N GLU A 44 -8.63 22.41 19.17
CA GLU A 44 -7.52 21.48 19.39
C GLU A 44 -7.61 20.27 18.45
N ILE A 45 -8.79 19.68 18.27
CA ILE A 45 -8.99 18.53 17.36
C ILE A 45 -8.63 18.89 15.92
N HIS A 46 -8.95 20.11 15.51
CA HIS A 46 -8.76 20.65 14.17
C HIS A 46 -7.38 21.33 13.95
N ALA A 47 -6.49 21.35 14.94
CA ALA A 47 -5.26 22.14 14.90
C ALA A 47 -4.34 21.83 13.69
N TYR A 48 -4.41 20.61 13.13
CA TYR A 48 -3.58 20.22 11.99
C TYR A 48 -4.26 20.40 10.62
N ASP A 49 -5.55 20.75 10.58
CA ASP A 49 -6.34 20.80 9.34
C ASP A 49 -5.75 21.73 8.27
N GLN A 50 -5.14 22.84 8.68
CA GLN A 50 -4.50 23.80 7.78
C GLN A 50 -3.34 23.22 6.96
N HIS A 51 -2.73 22.11 7.39
CA HIS A 51 -1.62 21.46 6.69
C HIS A 51 -2.10 20.37 5.71
N ILE A 52 -3.34 19.92 5.85
CA ILE A 52 -3.93 18.84 5.04
C ILE A 52 -3.87 19.12 3.53
N PRO A 53 -4.12 20.35 3.02
CA PRO A 53 -4.03 20.63 1.59
C PRO A 53 -2.69 20.27 0.94
N ARG A 54 -1.57 20.28 1.70
CA ARG A 54 -0.24 19.92 1.18
C ARG A 54 -0.19 18.45 0.72
N TYR A 55 -0.87 17.55 1.42
CA TYR A 55 -0.96 16.14 1.05
C TYR A 55 -1.74 15.96 -0.26
N PHE A 56 -2.86 16.68 -0.41
CA PHE A 56 -3.66 16.65 -1.62
C PHE A 56 -2.90 17.20 -2.82
N LEU A 57 -2.15 18.29 -2.66
CA LEU A 57 -1.33 18.85 -3.73
C LEU A 57 -0.20 17.91 -4.16
N ALA A 58 0.51 17.32 -3.20
CA ALA A 58 1.56 16.34 -3.49
C ALA A 58 0.99 15.09 -4.20
N ALA A 59 -0.15 14.57 -3.73
CA ALA A 59 -0.83 13.45 -4.36
C ALA A 59 -1.33 13.79 -5.77
N ALA A 60 -1.93 14.96 -5.97
CA ALA A 60 -2.40 15.41 -7.28
C ALA A 60 -1.23 15.55 -8.28
N LEU A 61 -0.10 16.11 -7.85
CA LEU A 61 1.11 16.18 -8.66
C LEU A 61 1.61 14.79 -9.05
N ALA A 62 1.68 13.86 -8.09
CA ALA A 62 2.12 12.49 -8.35
C ALA A 62 1.18 11.75 -9.32
N LEU A 63 -0.13 11.92 -9.18
CA LEU A 63 -1.12 11.35 -10.11
C LEU A 63 -1.04 11.97 -11.51
N LEU A 64 -0.80 13.29 -11.60
CA LEU A 64 -0.57 13.97 -12.88
C LEU A 64 0.68 13.42 -13.58
N LEU A 65 1.80 13.33 -12.85
CA LEU A 65 3.05 12.77 -13.39
C LEU A 65 2.88 11.31 -13.79
N GLY A 66 2.20 10.50 -12.97
CA GLY A 66 1.87 9.12 -13.32
C GLY A 66 0.99 9.02 -14.57
N GLY A 67 -0.01 9.89 -14.71
CA GLY A 67 -0.85 9.97 -15.90
C GLY A 67 -0.05 10.32 -17.17
N LEU A 68 0.81 11.33 -17.09
CA LEU A 68 1.71 11.71 -18.18
C LEU A 68 2.69 10.58 -18.51
N HIS A 69 3.23 9.90 -17.50
CA HIS A 69 4.10 8.75 -17.68
C HIS A 69 3.36 7.59 -18.38
N ILE A 70 2.11 7.31 -18.02
CA ILE A 70 1.27 6.34 -18.75
C ILE A 70 1.12 6.73 -20.22
N MET A 71 0.91 8.01 -20.54
CA MET A 71 0.82 8.46 -21.93
C MET A 71 2.15 8.22 -22.66
N VAL A 72 3.27 8.63 -22.06
CA VAL A 72 4.61 8.52 -22.66
C VAL A 72 4.99 7.06 -22.89
N LYS A 73 4.89 6.21 -21.87
CA LYS A 73 5.34 4.80 -21.94
C LYS A 73 4.53 3.94 -22.93
N ASN A 74 3.35 4.42 -23.33
CA ASN A 74 2.47 3.77 -24.29
C ASN A 74 2.53 4.39 -25.70
N LEU A 75 3.43 5.35 -25.96
CA LEU A 75 3.65 5.87 -27.31
C LEU A 75 4.11 4.73 -28.23
N PRO A 76 3.54 4.61 -29.45
CA PRO A 76 4.02 3.65 -30.44
C PRO A 76 5.52 3.80 -30.67
N GLY A 77 6.24 2.69 -30.78
CA GLY A 77 7.71 2.69 -30.89
C GLY A 77 8.42 2.79 -29.54
N PHE A 78 8.04 3.71 -28.65
CA PHE A 78 8.64 3.78 -27.31
C PHE A 78 8.18 2.62 -26.42
N TRP A 79 6.91 2.23 -26.49
CA TRP A 79 6.42 1.01 -25.84
C TRP A 79 7.20 -0.23 -26.30
N THR A 80 7.41 -0.37 -27.61
CA THR A 80 8.19 -1.46 -28.21
C THR A 80 9.65 -1.40 -27.76
N TRP A 81 10.20 -0.18 -27.65
CA TRP A 81 11.55 0.02 -27.14
C TRP A 81 11.69 -0.46 -25.70
N LEU A 82 10.75 -0.07 -24.83
CA LEU A 82 10.69 -0.52 -23.44
C LEU A 82 10.48 -2.03 -23.34
N TRP A 83 9.67 -2.61 -24.21
CA TRP A 83 9.48 -4.07 -24.26
C TRP A 83 10.79 -4.81 -24.57
N GLN A 84 11.53 -4.35 -25.59
CA GLN A 84 12.82 -4.91 -25.98
C GLN A 84 13.95 -4.64 -24.99
N ALA A 85 13.78 -3.65 -24.11
CA ALA A 85 14.70 -3.30 -23.04
C ALA A 85 14.63 -4.25 -21.83
N GLY A 86 13.81 -5.31 -21.89
CA GLY A 86 13.70 -6.33 -20.84
C GLY A 86 13.34 -5.74 -19.48
N TYR A 87 14.04 -6.18 -18.43
CA TYR A 87 13.79 -5.71 -17.07
C TYR A 87 14.11 -4.21 -16.87
N GLY A 88 15.08 -3.64 -17.59
CA GLY A 88 15.31 -2.18 -17.58
C GLY A 88 14.08 -1.42 -18.07
N GLY A 89 13.44 -1.91 -19.14
CA GLY A 89 12.16 -1.39 -19.58
C GLY A 89 11.04 -1.56 -18.56
N HIS A 90 11.01 -2.67 -17.82
CA HIS A 90 10.07 -2.91 -16.72
C HIS A 90 10.24 -1.92 -15.54
N LEU A 91 11.49 -1.59 -15.18
CA LEU A 91 11.82 -0.56 -14.17
C LEU A 91 11.16 0.79 -14.52
N PHE A 92 11.33 1.22 -15.77
CA PHE A 92 10.72 2.45 -16.26
C PHE A 92 9.20 2.32 -16.35
N ARG A 93 8.70 1.34 -17.12
CA ARG A 93 7.29 1.26 -17.52
C ARG A 93 6.37 0.99 -16.32
N ASP A 94 6.69 0.00 -15.51
CA ASP A 94 5.74 -0.57 -14.56
C ASP A 94 6.09 -0.16 -13.14
N LEU A 95 7.34 -0.35 -12.76
CA LEU A 95 7.80 -0.16 -11.39
C LEU A 95 7.81 1.33 -10.99
N ALA A 96 8.43 2.20 -11.79
CA ALA A 96 8.42 3.65 -11.54
C ALA A 96 7.00 4.23 -11.60
N ASN A 97 6.22 3.85 -12.63
CA ASN A 97 4.85 4.33 -12.77
C ASN A 97 3.94 3.90 -11.60
N SER A 98 4.06 2.64 -11.16
CA SER A 98 3.26 2.14 -10.05
C SER A 98 3.60 2.86 -8.76
N HIS A 99 4.88 3.14 -8.48
CA HIS A 99 5.27 3.85 -7.25
C HIS A 99 4.75 5.29 -7.22
N ILE A 100 4.89 6.04 -8.31
CA ILE A 100 4.41 7.44 -8.31
C ILE A 100 2.88 7.51 -8.18
N ILE A 101 2.13 6.58 -8.79
CA ILE A 101 0.66 6.56 -8.69
C ILE A 101 0.18 6.04 -7.34
N ILE A 102 0.68 4.87 -6.90
CA ILE A 102 0.19 4.17 -5.72
C ILE A 102 0.72 4.81 -4.45
N VAL A 103 2.04 5.01 -4.37
CA VAL A 103 2.66 5.59 -3.18
C VAL A 103 2.50 7.10 -3.21
N GLY A 104 2.95 7.74 -4.29
CA GLY A 104 2.93 9.20 -4.42
C GLY A 104 1.51 9.77 -4.45
N GLY A 105 0.61 9.15 -5.22
CA GLY A 105 -0.81 9.52 -5.27
C GLY A 105 -1.60 8.93 -4.11
N GLY A 106 -1.78 7.60 -4.13
CA GLY A 106 -2.68 6.90 -3.21
C GLY A 106 -2.29 7.02 -1.74
N THR A 107 -1.04 6.70 -1.38
CA THR A 107 -0.61 6.63 0.03
C THR A 107 -0.48 8.02 0.65
N VAL A 108 0.06 9.00 -0.08
CA VAL A 108 0.11 10.39 0.41
C VAL A 108 -1.29 10.97 0.61
N LEU A 109 -2.22 10.73 -0.33
CA LEU A 109 -3.62 11.13 -0.19
C LEU A 109 -4.27 10.49 1.04
N LEU A 110 -4.08 9.18 1.19
CA LEU A 110 -4.59 8.43 2.34
C LEU A 110 -4.05 8.99 3.65
N THR A 111 -2.76 9.31 3.70
CA THR A 111 -2.10 9.88 4.88
C THR A 111 -2.74 11.22 5.27
N GLY A 112 -2.96 12.11 4.30
CA GLY A 112 -3.66 13.37 4.54
C GLY A 112 -5.09 13.16 5.06
N LEU A 113 -5.84 12.22 4.48
CA LEU A 113 -7.18 11.87 4.96
C LEU A 113 -7.14 11.26 6.38
N THR A 114 -6.14 10.45 6.72
CA THR A 114 -5.95 9.93 8.07
C THR A 114 -5.68 11.06 9.06
N TRP A 115 -4.87 12.05 8.71
CA TRP A 115 -4.61 13.21 9.57
C TRP A 115 -5.82 14.11 9.79
N TYR A 116 -6.73 14.17 8.82
CA TYR A 116 -8.03 14.81 9.01
C TYR A 116 -8.95 13.96 9.90
N LEU A 117 -9.07 12.67 9.63
CA LEU A 117 -10.12 11.83 10.23
C LEU A 117 -9.76 11.25 11.59
N LEU A 118 -8.51 10.84 11.80
CA LEU A 118 -8.10 10.19 13.03
C LEU A 118 -8.37 11.06 14.27
N PRO A 119 -8.04 12.38 14.28
CA PRO A 119 -8.39 13.26 15.41
C PRO A 119 -9.89 13.26 15.75
N ARG A 120 -10.75 13.22 14.72
CA ARG A 120 -12.21 13.18 14.84
C ARG A 120 -12.72 11.81 15.28
N PHE A 121 -12.02 10.74 14.93
CA PHE A 121 -12.34 9.38 15.39
C PHE A 121 -12.04 9.21 16.88
N VAL A 122 -10.85 9.66 17.31
CA VAL A 122 -10.41 9.53 18.70
C VAL A 122 -10.84 10.69 19.60
N ASN A 123 -11.43 11.74 19.02
CA ASN A 123 -11.88 12.97 19.66
C ASN A 123 -10.76 13.70 20.44
N ARG A 124 -9.59 13.83 19.80
CA ARG A 124 -8.42 14.54 20.32
C ARG A 124 -7.49 14.98 19.19
N PRO A 125 -6.59 15.97 19.39
CA PRO A 125 -5.54 16.28 18.42
C PRO A 125 -4.66 15.07 18.10
N LEU A 126 -3.98 15.12 16.95
CA LEU A 126 -2.87 14.21 16.64
C LEU A 126 -1.85 14.19 17.77
N TYR A 127 -1.19 13.06 17.95
CA TYR A 127 -0.15 12.92 18.97
C TYR A 127 1.03 13.86 18.72
N SER A 128 1.53 13.94 17.48
CA SER A 128 2.60 14.85 17.11
C SER A 128 2.38 15.43 15.71
N THR A 129 2.38 16.75 15.62
CA THR A 129 2.37 17.48 14.35
C THR A 129 3.72 17.37 13.64
N ALA A 130 4.81 17.25 14.39
CA ALA A 130 6.16 17.03 13.86
C ALA A 130 6.26 15.67 13.16
N LEU A 131 5.74 14.59 13.76
CA LEU A 131 5.70 13.27 13.11
C LEU A 131 4.82 13.29 11.86
N ALA A 132 3.68 13.99 11.89
CA ALA A 132 2.82 14.13 10.71
C ALA A 132 3.54 14.88 9.57
N SER A 133 4.24 15.96 9.88
CA SER A 133 5.00 16.74 8.91
C SER A 133 6.22 15.98 8.38
N ALA A 134 6.96 15.29 9.24
CA ALA A 134 8.08 14.43 8.85
C ALA A 134 7.59 13.32 7.92
N SER A 135 6.48 12.68 8.27
CA SER A 135 5.85 11.65 7.44
C SER A 135 5.56 12.14 6.03
N LEU A 136 4.99 13.35 5.88
CA LEU A 136 4.76 13.95 4.57
C LEU A 136 6.06 14.12 3.77
N TRP A 137 7.02 14.85 4.33
CA TRP A 137 8.21 15.24 3.58
C TRP A 137 9.10 14.06 3.24
N PHE A 138 9.32 13.15 4.18
CA PHE A 138 10.08 11.94 3.91
C PHE A 138 9.39 11.04 2.89
N THR A 139 8.07 10.89 2.95
CA THR A 139 7.35 10.11 1.92
C THR A 139 7.44 10.76 0.55
N VAL A 140 7.22 12.08 0.45
CA VAL A 140 7.26 12.81 -0.83
C VAL A 140 8.66 12.83 -1.42
N ILE A 141 9.69 13.20 -0.65
CA ILE A 141 11.09 13.21 -1.13
C ILE A 141 11.50 11.78 -1.53
N GLY A 142 11.16 10.80 -0.69
CA GLY A 142 11.47 9.41 -0.95
C GLY A 142 10.83 8.90 -2.25
N VAL A 143 9.51 9.05 -2.43
CA VAL A 143 8.81 8.52 -3.61
C VAL A 143 9.19 9.23 -4.90
N PHE A 144 9.38 10.56 -4.90
CA PHE A 144 9.79 11.29 -6.09
C PHE A 144 11.25 10.97 -6.47
N GLY A 145 12.13 10.86 -5.47
CA GLY A 145 13.51 10.43 -5.70
C GLY A 145 13.58 9.00 -6.23
N PHE A 146 12.78 8.09 -5.67
CA PHE A 146 12.73 6.69 -6.07
C PHE A 146 12.15 6.53 -7.49
N TYR A 147 11.10 7.29 -7.80
CA TYR A 147 10.53 7.40 -9.14
C TYR A 147 11.59 7.85 -10.16
N LEU A 148 12.32 8.93 -9.88
CA LEU A 148 13.35 9.45 -10.77
C LEU A 148 14.51 8.46 -10.95
N ALA A 149 14.96 7.83 -9.87
CA ALA A 149 16.01 6.81 -9.91
C ALA A 149 15.62 5.67 -10.88
N TRP A 150 14.41 5.14 -10.77
CA TRP A 150 13.94 4.06 -11.63
C TRP A 150 13.66 4.48 -13.08
N LEU A 151 13.26 5.72 -13.32
CA LEU A 151 13.19 6.23 -14.70
C LEU A 151 14.58 6.21 -15.35
N ILE A 152 15.58 6.78 -14.66
CA ILE A 152 16.93 6.90 -15.22
C ILE A 152 17.56 5.52 -15.39
N LEU A 153 17.52 4.69 -14.33
CA LEU A 153 18.08 3.34 -14.37
C LEU A 153 17.39 2.47 -15.42
N GLY A 154 16.06 2.55 -15.52
CA GLY A 154 15.33 1.78 -16.53
C GLY A 154 15.70 2.14 -17.97
N LEU A 155 15.97 3.43 -18.25
CA LEU A 155 16.46 3.85 -19.56
C LEU A 155 17.91 3.40 -19.81
N VAL A 156 18.79 3.56 -18.83
CA VAL A 156 20.22 3.24 -18.96
C VAL A 156 20.45 1.74 -19.08
N GLU A 157 19.94 0.95 -18.13
CA GLU A 157 20.04 -0.50 -18.13
C GLU A 157 19.29 -1.10 -19.34
N GLY A 158 18.13 -0.53 -19.67
CA GLY A 158 17.36 -0.91 -20.84
C GLY A 158 18.12 -0.70 -22.16
N ALA A 159 18.87 0.39 -22.28
CA ALA A 159 19.73 0.64 -23.44
C ALA A 159 20.87 -0.38 -23.56
N MET A 160 21.47 -0.80 -22.44
CA MET A 160 22.51 -1.83 -22.41
C MET A 160 21.94 -3.20 -22.81
N VAL A 161 20.78 -3.58 -22.28
CA VAL A 161 20.11 -4.84 -22.64
C VAL A 161 19.83 -4.91 -24.14
N ARG A 162 19.38 -3.79 -24.74
CA ARG A 162 19.19 -3.70 -26.20
C ARG A 162 20.47 -3.84 -27.01
N GLN A 163 21.64 -3.61 -26.41
CA GLN A 163 22.95 -3.83 -27.04
C GLN A 163 23.43 -5.29 -26.87
N GLY A 164 22.58 -6.18 -26.36
CA GLY A 164 22.88 -7.61 -26.18
C GLY A 164 23.43 -7.96 -24.81
N TRP A 165 23.35 -7.06 -23.84
CA TRP A 165 23.75 -7.37 -22.46
C TRP A 165 22.66 -8.18 -21.76
N GLU A 166 23.07 -9.17 -20.98
CA GLU A 166 22.21 -9.75 -19.95
C GLU A 166 21.89 -8.69 -18.89
N TYR A 167 20.66 -8.69 -18.37
CA TYR A 167 20.22 -7.66 -17.43
C TYR A 167 21.08 -7.63 -16.16
N GLN A 168 21.47 -8.79 -15.63
CA GLN A 168 22.34 -8.85 -14.45
C GLN A 168 23.71 -8.23 -14.73
N ALA A 169 24.28 -8.48 -15.92
CA ALA A 169 25.55 -7.88 -16.32
C ALA A 169 25.43 -6.36 -16.49
N ALA A 170 24.31 -5.87 -17.03
CA ALA A 170 24.05 -4.43 -17.11
C ALA A 170 23.96 -3.79 -15.72
N LYS A 171 23.20 -4.40 -14.80
CA LYS A 171 23.06 -3.94 -13.42
C LYS A 171 24.40 -3.95 -12.66
N GLU A 172 25.20 -4.99 -12.82
CA GLU A 172 26.54 -5.10 -12.22
C GLU A 172 27.49 -4.01 -12.75
N ALA A 173 27.46 -3.75 -14.06
CA ALA A 173 28.28 -2.72 -14.69
C ALA A 173 27.91 -1.29 -14.22
N ILE A 174 26.63 -1.02 -13.97
CA ILE A 174 26.18 0.24 -13.35
C ILE A 174 26.58 0.29 -11.86
N GLY A 175 26.56 -0.86 -11.17
CA GLY A 175 27.10 -1.04 -9.83
C GLY A 175 26.49 -0.10 -8.79
N SER A 176 27.32 0.76 -8.21
CA SER A 176 26.90 1.69 -7.14
C SER A 176 25.86 2.72 -7.60
N TRP A 177 25.84 3.07 -8.90
CA TRP A 177 24.87 4.03 -9.44
C TRP A 177 23.44 3.48 -9.49
N HIS A 178 23.27 2.17 -9.50
CA HIS A 178 21.97 1.51 -9.35
C HIS A 178 21.57 1.49 -7.87
N THR A 179 22.46 0.96 -7.04
CA THR A 179 22.15 0.61 -5.66
C THR A 179 21.99 1.83 -4.75
N VAL A 180 22.85 2.84 -4.86
CA VAL A 180 22.88 3.97 -3.92
C VAL A 180 21.64 4.86 -4.02
N PRO A 181 21.23 5.37 -5.20
CA PRO A 181 20.04 6.23 -5.31
C PRO A 181 18.77 5.52 -4.86
N THR A 182 18.59 4.26 -5.27
CA THR A 182 17.42 3.45 -4.92
C THR A 182 17.35 3.18 -3.42
N ARG A 183 18.48 2.82 -2.77
CA ARG A 183 18.54 2.59 -1.31
C ARG A 183 18.30 3.85 -0.49
N ILE A 184 18.91 4.97 -0.87
CA ILE A 184 18.71 6.24 -0.16
C ILE A 184 17.24 6.66 -0.24
N THR A 185 16.68 6.71 -1.44
CA THR A 185 15.31 7.22 -1.65
C THR A 185 14.25 6.30 -1.03
N SER A 186 14.42 4.98 -1.11
CA SER A 186 13.56 4.02 -0.39
C SER A 186 13.69 4.11 1.13
N THR A 187 14.88 4.37 1.67
CA THR A 187 15.07 4.54 3.13
C THR A 187 14.38 5.80 3.61
N ILE A 188 14.56 6.93 2.90
CA ILE A 188 13.85 8.18 3.18
C ILE A 188 12.34 7.94 3.17
N MET A 189 11.81 7.28 2.14
CA MET A 189 10.40 6.91 2.07
C MET A 189 9.95 6.05 3.27
N GLY A 190 10.75 5.05 3.64
CA GLY A 190 10.52 4.17 4.79
C GLY A 190 10.40 4.93 6.10
N VAL A 191 11.29 5.91 6.37
CA VAL A 191 11.19 6.79 7.55
C VAL A 191 9.85 7.55 7.56
N GLY A 192 9.39 8.00 6.39
CA GLY A 192 8.08 8.64 6.24
C GLY A 192 6.91 7.76 6.66
N TYR A 193 6.99 6.46 6.36
CA TYR A 193 5.98 5.48 6.76
C TYR A 193 6.07 5.13 8.24
N TRP A 194 7.27 5.00 8.79
CA TRP A 194 7.46 4.69 10.20
C TRP A 194 6.92 5.80 11.10
N THR A 195 7.19 7.06 10.74
CA THR A 195 6.64 8.23 11.44
C THR A 195 5.11 8.31 11.33
N TYR A 196 4.53 7.97 10.17
CA TYR A 196 3.08 7.83 10.00
C TYR A 196 2.50 6.81 10.98
N VAL A 197 3.03 5.58 10.97
CA VAL A 197 2.51 4.46 11.76
C VAL A 197 2.62 4.78 13.24
N LEU A 198 3.78 5.25 13.68
CA LEU A 198 4.00 5.63 15.08
C LEU A 198 2.99 6.68 15.54
N ASN A 199 2.77 7.73 14.74
CA ASN A 199 1.84 8.79 15.10
C ASN A 199 0.39 8.30 15.13
N VAL A 200 -0.02 7.41 14.22
CA VAL A 200 -1.35 6.77 14.25
C VAL A 200 -1.52 5.95 15.54
N LEU A 201 -0.55 5.08 15.85
CA LEU A 201 -0.61 4.21 17.03
C LEU A 201 -0.62 5.01 18.33
N LEU A 202 0.25 6.01 18.47
CA LEU A 202 0.28 6.88 19.64
C LEU A 202 -0.98 7.73 19.76
N THR A 203 -1.52 8.21 18.63
CA THR A 203 -2.78 8.96 18.61
C THR A 203 -3.94 8.12 19.13
N ALA A 204 -4.07 6.89 18.62
CA ALA A 204 -5.08 5.93 19.04
C ALA A 204 -4.89 5.47 20.50
N TRP A 205 -3.66 5.16 20.89
CA TRP A 205 -3.31 4.69 22.23
C TRP A 205 -3.66 5.73 23.29
N VAL A 206 -3.15 6.95 23.15
CA VAL A 206 -3.44 8.03 24.11
C VAL A 206 -4.92 8.41 24.04
N GLY A 207 -5.54 8.31 22.86
CA GLY A 207 -6.97 8.47 22.67
C GLY A 207 -7.81 7.60 23.60
N ARG A 208 -7.33 6.45 24.09
CA ARG A 208 -8.07 5.59 25.04
C ARG A 208 -8.59 6.33 26.27
N HIS A 209 -7.90 7.38 26.73
CA HIS A 209 -8.27 8.17 27.91
C HIS A 209 -9.37 9.23 27.66
N VAL A 210 -9.71 9.51 26.39
CA VAL A 210 -10.80 10.43 26.06
C VAL A 210 -12.15 9.79 26.39
N ARG A 211 -13.00 10.51 27.13
CA ARG A 211 -14.28 10.01 27.65
C ARG A 211 -15.32 9.77 26.57
N VAL A 212 -15.47 10.72 25.64
CA VAL A 212 -16.52 10.70 24.61
C VAL A 212 -15.87 10.62 23.23
N LYS A 213 -16.22 9.60 22.45
CA LYS A 213 -15.71 9.38 21.08
C LYS A 213 -16.85 9.02 20.13
N PRO A 214 -17.54 10.00 19.53
CA PRO A 214 -18.69 9.74 18.66
C PRO A 214 -18.37 8.75 17.53
N TYR A 215 -17.14 8.80 17.01
CA TYR A 215 -16.65 7.95 15.93
C TYR A 215 -15.55 6.96 16.36
N GLY A 216 -15.42 6.69 17.67
CA GLY A 216 -14.34 5.86 18.21
C GLY A 216 -14.28 4.45 17.62
N TYR A 217 -15.41 3.92 17.16
CA TYR A 217 -15.51 2.61 16.50
C TYR A 217 -14.80 2.53 15.14
N LEU A 218 -14.43 3.66 14.52
CA LEU A 218 -13.68 3.73 13.26
C LEU A 218 -12.16 3.66 13.48
N THR A 219 -11.67 3.98 14.68
CA THR A 219 -10.22 4.01 15.02
C THR A 219 -9.50 2.71 14.65
N LYS A 220 -10.15 1.56 14.82
CA LYS A 220 -9.58 0.25 14.50
C LYS A 220 -9.21 0.08 13.03
N PHE A 221 -9.93 0.72 12.10
CA PHE A 221 -9.59 0.68 10.69
C PHE A 221 -8.30 1.44 10.43
N SER A 222 -8.12 2.62 11.02
CA SER A 222 -6.88 3.39 10.90
C SER A 222 -5.69 2.65 11.50
N VAL A 223 -5.87 1.98 12.64
CA VAL A 223 -4.80 1.17 13.27
C VAL A 223 -4.41 -0.02 12.40
N VAL A 224 -5.39 -0.82 11.93
CA VAL A 224 -5.10 -1.96 11.04
C VAL A 224 -4.47 -1.50 9.73
N SER A 225 -4.98 -0.42 9.14
CA SER A 225 -4.44 0.18 7.92
C SER A 225 -2.97 0.59 8.09
N ALA A 226 -2.65 1.31 9.18
CA ALA A 226 -1.28 1.72 9.46
C ALA A 226 -0.35 0.52 9.69
N LEU A 227 -0.78 -0.47 10.47
CA LEU A 227 0.02 -1.70 10.68
C LEU A 227 0.22 -2.50 9.40
N ALA A 228 -0.79 -2.59 8.53
CA ALA A 228 -0.67 -3.27 7.25
C ALA A 228 0.32 -2.56 6.31
N LEU A 229 0.25 -1.23 6.22
CA LEU A 229 1.24 -0.44 5.46
C LEU A 229 2.65 -0.58 6.03
N PHE A 230 2.78 -0.65 7.35
CA PHE A 230 4.07 -0.93 8.01
C PHE A 230 4.61 -2.30 7.61
N ILE A 231 3.80 -3.36 7.75
CA ILE A 231 4.17 -4.73 7.41
C ILE A 231 4.56 -4.82 5.93
N GLY A 232 3.76 -4.23 5.04
CA GLY A 232 4.08 -4.20 3.61
C GLY A 232 5.38 -3.46 3.32
N THR A 233 5.68 -2.36 4.02
CA THR A 233 6.96 -1.63 3.85
C THR A 233 8.15 -2.45 4.33
N VAL A 234 8.04 -3.10 5.49
CA VAL A 234 9.07 -4.00 6.00
C VAL A 234 9.28 -5.16 5.02
N GLN A 235 8.20 -5.75 4.52
CA GLN A 235 8.27 -6.80 3.51
C GLN A 235 8.96 -6.29 2.24
N GLY A 236 8.61 -5.10 1.73
CA GLY A 236 9.26 -4.50 0.56
C GLY A 236 10.77 -4.32 0.75
N VAL A 237 11.21 -3.81 1.90
CA VAL A 237 12.64 -3.69 2.23
C VAL A 237 13.32 -5.06 2.26
N LEU A 238 12.68 -6.07 2.85
CA LEU A 238 13.23 -7.42 2.89
C LEU A 238 13.34 -8.03 1.49
N GLN A 239 12.35 -7.81 0.60
CA GLN A 239 12.33 -8.37 -0.75
C GLN A 239 13.46 -7.83 -1.65
N VAL A 240 13.89 -6.58 -1.44
CA VAL A 240 14.94 -5.95 -2.26
C VAL A 240 16.36 -6.25 -1.77
N LEU A 241 16.53 -6.95 -0.63
CA LEU A 241 17.85 -7.41 -0.20
C LEU A 241 18.40 -8.42 -1.21
N PRO A 242 19.70 -8.35 -1.60
CA PRO A 242 20.24 -9.15 -2.72
C PRO A 242 19.86 -10.63 -2.67
N ALA A 243 20.17 -11.33 -1.57
CA ALA A 243 19.85 -12.75 -1.42
C ALA A 243 18.35 -13.07 -1.47
N ASN A 244 17.49 -12.17 -1.01
CA ASN A 244 16.05 -12.36 -1.06
C ASN A 244 15.50 -12.10 -2.45
N ALA A 245 16.01 -11.08 -3.16
CA ALA A 245 15.63 -10.79 -4.54
C ALA A 245 16.03 -11.95 -5.47
N ASP A 246 17.26 -12.48 -5.29
CA ASP A 246 17.74 -13.63 -6.06
C ASP A 246 16.91 -14.88 -5.77
N TRP A 247 16.57 -15.14 -4.49
CA TRP A 247 15.68 -16.24 -4.13
C TRP A 247 14.27 -16.07 -4.71
N ILE A 248 13.68 -14.88 -4.62
CA ILE A 248 12.34 -14.60 -5.19
C ILE A 248 12.36 -14.89 -6.69
N HIS A 249 13.41 -14.45 -7.39
CA HIS A 249 13.54 -14.71 -8.82
C HIS A 249 13.68 -16.22 -9.10
N ALA A 250 14.58 -16.91 -8.40
CA ALA A 250 14.78 -18.35 -8.54
C ALA A 250 13.54 -19.20 -8.17
N ALA A 251 12.69 -18.71 -7.27
CA ALA A 251 11.44 -19.37 -6.88
C ALA A 251 10.33 -19.29 -7.95
N GLY A 252 10.57 -18.57 -9.05
CA GLY A 252 9.66 -18.47 -10.20
C GLY A 252 8.24 -18.05 -9.78
N LYS A 253 7.24 -18.85 -10.14
CA LYS A 253 5.83 -18.61 -9.79
C LYS A 253 5.59 -18.43 -8.28
N PHE A 254 6.34 -19.13 -7.43
CA PHE A 254 6.18 -18.98 -5.98
C PHE A 254 6.85 -17.72 -5.45
N GLY A 255 7.89 -17.24 -6.13
CA GLY A 255 8.42 -15.89 -5.94
C GLY A 255 7.33 -14.84 -6.16
N GLN A 256 6.54 -14.98 -7.23
CA GLN A 256 5.43 -14.07 -7.56
C GLN A 256 4.37 -13.96 -6.46
N TYR A 257 4.16 -15.02 -5.69
CA TYR A 257 3.24 -15.01 -4.56
C TYR A 257 3.72 -14.10 -3.44
N VAL A 258 5.04 -14.01 -3.25
CA VAL A 258 5.67 -13.11 -2.29
C VAL A 258 5.71 -11.69 -2.89
N ASP A 259 6.36 -11.52 -4.04
CA ASP A 259 6.49 -10.25 -4.78
C ASP A 259 6.05 -10.43 -6.24
N PRO A 260 5.00 -9.74 -6.74
CA PRO A 260 4.33 -8.61 -6.11
C PRO A 260 3.07 -8.94 -5.30
N ILE A 261 2.53 -10.17 -5.36
CA ILE A 261 1.13 -10.41 -4.97
C ILE A 261 0.87 -10.13 -3.49
N SER A 262 1.54 -10.82 -2.56
CA SER A 262 1.28 -10.62 -1.12
C SER A 262 1.67 -9.22 -0.65
N HIS A 263 2.80 -8.69 -1.13
CA HIS A 263 3.28 -7.34 -0.79
C HIS A 263 2.31 -6.25 -1.24
N ALA A 264 1.89 -6.28 -2.51
CA ALA A 264 0.89 -5.33 -3.00
C ALA A 264 -0.44 -5.52 -2.26
N HIS A 265 -0.83 -6.75 -1.93
CA HIS A 265 -2.09 -7.01 -1.23
C HIS A 265 -2.14 -6.36 0.16
N ILE A 266 -1.12 -6.58 1.00
CA ILE A 266 -1.11 -6.02 2.35
C ILE A 266 -1.10 -4.49 2.32
N ASN A 267 -0.40 -3.86 1.37
CA ASN A 267 -0.38 -2.40 1.23
C ASN A 267 -1.68 -1.84 0.64
N LEU A 268 -2.14 -2.36 -0.50
CA LEU A 268 -3.28 -1.81 -1.24
C LEU A 268 -4.61 -2.17 -0.56
N VAL A 269 -4.80 -3.44 -0.21
CA VAL A 269 -6.10 -3.93 0.28
C VAL A 269 -6.18 -3.77 1.79
N THR A 270 -5.28 -4.39 2.54
CA THR A 270 -5.34 -4.31 4.01
C THR A 270 -4.96 -2.92 4.52
N GLY A 271 -3.97 -2.28 3.89
CA GLY A 271 -3.57 -0.91 4.18
C GLY A 271 -4.61 0.09 3.70
N MET A 272 -4.68 0.34 2.39
CA MET A 272 -5.46 1.45 1.86
C MET A 272 -6.98 1.22 1.85
N MET A 273 -7.47 0.05 1.40
CA MET A 273 -8.92 -0.17 1.30
C MET A 273 -9.61 -0.24 2.66
N VAL A 274 -8.95 -0.77 3.70
CA VAL A 274 -9.48 -0.76 5.08
C VAL A 274 -9.64 0.66 5.59
N SER A 275 -8.65 1.54 5.42
CA SER A 275 -8.82 2.95 5.77
C SER A 275 -9.91 3.64 4.93
N LEU A 276 -9.98 3.36 3.64
CA LEU A 276 -11.00 3.91 2.75
C LEU A 276 -12.41 3.52 3.21
N ALA A 277 -12.59 2.30 3.72
CA ALA A 277 -13.84 1.85 4.33
C ALA A 277 -14.26 2.71 5.53
N ALA A 278 -13.33 3.07 6.41
CA ALA A 278 -13.63 4.01 7.51
C ALA A 278 -13.98 5.41 7.00
N PHE A 279 -13.27 5.88 5.97
CA PHE A 279 -13.51 7.19 5.38
C PHE A 279 -14.90 7.26 4.77
N LEU A 280 -15.34 6.19 4.12
CA LEU A 280 -16.69 6.06 3.60
C LEU A 280 -17.75 6.06 4.68
N LEU A 281 -17.54 5.28 5.75
CA LEU A 281 -18.47 5.24 6.87
C LEU A 281 -18.59 6.60 7.57
N TYR A 282 -17.55 7.43 7.47
CA TYR A 282 -17.58 8.80 7.96
C TYR A 282 -18.22 9.79 6.97
N PHE A 283 -17.80 9.82 5.71
CA PHE A 283 -18.20 10.84 4.75
C PHE A 283 -19.50 10.53 4.00
N ALA A 284 -19.79 9.27 3.66
CA ALA A 284 -20.96 8.93 2.84
C ALA A 284 -22.30 9.38 3.46
N PRO A 285 -22.55 9.23 4.78
CA PRO A 285 -23.74 9.80 5.43
C PRO A 285 -23.87 11.31 5.23
N ARG A 286 -22.74 12.04 5.30
CA ARG A 286 -22.67 13.50 5.17
C ARG A 286 -22.94 13.95 3.74
N PHE A 287 -22.39 13.26 2.74
CA PHE A 287 -22.65 13.57 1.34
C PHE A 287 -24.10 13.31 0.91
N ALA A 288 -24.75 12.32 1.53
CA ALA A 288 -26.14 11.98 1.24
C ALA A 288 -27.16 12.74 2.09
N GLY A 289 -26.72 13.56 3.06
CA GLY A 289 -27.61 14.21 4.03
C GLY A 289 -28.40 13.21 4.89
N ARG A 290 -27.83 12.03 5.14
CA ARG A 290 -28.48 10.91 5.83
C ARG A 290 -27.62 10.45 6.99
N GLU A 291 -27.81 11.06 8.16
CA GLU A 291 -27.16 10.56 9.37
C GLU A 291 -27.80 9.25 9.82
N LEU A 292 -26.96 8.28 10.12
CA LEU A 292 -27.40 7.03 10.76
C LEU A 292 -27.43 7.23 12.26
N ALA A 293 -28.41 6.61 12.92
CA ALA A 293 -28.39 6.47 14.37
C ALA A 293 -27.05 5.85 14.82
N PRO A 294 -26.42 6.32 15.92
CA PRO A 294 -25.08 5.90 16.33
C PRO A 294 -24.90 4.38 16.40
N ASP A 295 -25.88 3.64 16.95
CA ASP A 295 -25.83 2.18 17.05
C ASP A 295 -25.91 1.47 15.70
N ALA A 296 -26.67 2.03 14.74
CA ALA A 296 -26.73 1.51 13.39
C ALA A 296 -25.40 1.72 12.65
N ALA A 297 -24.78 2.90 12.83
CA ALA A 297 -23.47 3.21 12.26
C ALA A 297 -22.38 2.28 12.80
N ARG A 298 -22.35 2.07 14.14
CA ARG A 298 -21.41 1.16 14.80
C ARG A 298 -21.57 -0.29 14.34
N ARG A 299 -22.81 -0.80 14.24
CA ARG A 299 -23.09 -2.16 13.76
C ARG A 299 -22.61 -2.36 12.33
N ARG A 300 -22.90 -1.42 11.43
CA ARG A 300 -22.43 -1.48 10.03
C ARG A 300 -20.90 -1.44 9.95
N ALA A 301 -20.26 -0.55 10.71
CA ALA A 301 -18.81 -0.48 10.76
C ALA A 301 -18.18 -1.78 11.28
N ASN A 302 -18.77 -2.39 12.31
CA ASN A 302 -18.30 -3.67 12.82
C ASN A 302 -18.45 -4.81 11.82
N SER A 303 -19.61 -4.91 11.16
CA SER A 303 -19.85 -5.92 10.12
C SER A 303 -18.84 -5.79 8.97
N LEU A 304 -18.62 -4.56 8.49
CA LEU A 304 -17.65 -4.31 7.42
C LEU A 304 -16.22 -4.62 7.86
N PHE A 305 -15.82 -4.20 9.06
CA PHE A 305 -14.49 -4.48 9.59
C PHE A 305 -14.21 -5.98 9.66
N TRP A 306 -15.12 -6.74 10.27
CA TRP A 306 -14.94 -8.17 10.52
C TRP A 306 -15.12 -9.05 9.29
N THR A 307 -15.57 -8.49 8.16
CA THR A 307 -15.64 -9.20 6.88
C THR A 307 -14.46 -8.85 5.99
N LEU A 308 -14.10 -7.56 5.90
CA LEU A 308 -13.02 -7.09 5.06
C LEU A 308 -11.63 -7.45 5.61
N VAL A 309 -11.37 -7.19 6.90
CA VAL A 309 -10.03 -7.34 7.48
C VAL A 309 -9.58 -8.81 7.55
N PRO A 310 -10.36 -9.75 8.12
CA PRO A 310 -9.94 -11.14 8.17
C PRO A 310 -9.77 -11.77 6.78
N GLY A 311 -10.67 -11.47 5.84
CA GLY A 311 -10.55 -11.95 4.46
C GLY A 311 -9.28 -11.45 3.77
N SER A 312 -8.96 -10.17 3.93
CA SER A 312 -7.74 -9.59 3.37
C SER A 312 -6.46 -10.15 4.02
N LEU A 313 -6.42 -10.26 5.35
CA LEU A 313 -5.27 -10.86 6.04
C LEU A 313 -5.09 -12.33 5.71
N PHE A 314 -6.18 -13.09 5.57
CA PHE A 314 -6.13 -14.49 5.16
C PHE A 314 -5.58 -14.62 3.74
N PHE A 315 -6.03 -13.79 2.80
CA PHE A 315 -5.49 -13.74 1.45
C PHE A 315 -3.99 -13.44 1.44
N TYR A 316 -3.58 -12.38 2.14
CA TYR A 316 -2.16 -12.05 2.33
C TYR A 316 -1.34 -13.24 2.84
N LEU A 317 -1.77 -13.86 3.93
CA LEU A 317 -1.04 -14.96 4.57
C LEU A 317 -0.97 -16.21 3.68
N VAL A 318 -2.03 -16.56 2.96
CA VAL A 318 -2.03 -17.72 2.06
C VAL A 318 -1.01 -17.53 0.93
N PHE A 319 -0.96 -16.34 0.32
CA PHE A 319 0.04 -16.05 -0.71
C PHE A 319 1.45 -16.01 -0.13
N LEU A 320 1.67 -15.29 0.97
CA LEU A 320 3.00 -15.19 1.58
C LEU A 320 3.53 -16.56 2.01
N LEU A 321 2.76 -17.31 2.79
CA LEU A 321 3.16 -18.63 3.27
C LEU A 321 3.29 -19.64 2.13
N GLY A 322 2.43 -19.55 1.12
CA GLY A 322 2.48 -20.39 -0.07
C GLY A 322 3.74 -20.12 -0.88
N GLY A 323 4.07 -18.85 -1.10
CA GLY A 323 5.28 -18.43 -1.82
C GLY A 323 6.55 -18.85 -1.10
N LEU A 324 6.65 -18.56 0.21
CA LEU A 324 7.81 -18.96 1.02
C LEU A 324 7.97 -20.48 1.07
N SER A 325 6.92 -21.23 1.43
CA SER A 325 7.04 -22.68 1.61
C SER A 325 7.27 -23.44 0.31
N LEU A 326 6.49 -23.15 -0.74
CA LEU A 326 6.58 -23.87 -2.02
C LEU A 326 7.72 -23.36 -2.90
N GLY A 327 8.20 -22.13 -2.68
CA GLY A 327 9.42 -21.60 -3.26
C GLY A 327 10.71 -22.13 -2.61
N GLY A 328 10.61 -23.09 -1.68
CA GLY A 328 11.77 -23.73 -1.07
C GLY A 328 12.50 -22.88 -0.03
N TYR A 329 11.84 -21.87 0.55
CA TYR A 329 12.43 -21.06 1.62
C TYR A 329 12.79 -21.96 2.81
N GLY A 330 14.06 -21.91 3.24
CA GLY A 330 14.73 -23.05 3.90
C GLY A 330 14.32 -23.37 5.34
N GLY A 331 14.55 -24.63 5.77
CA GLY A 331 14.44 -25.09 7.17
C GLY A 331 13.44 -26.25 7.36
N PRO A 332 13.57 -27.08 8.42
CA PRO A 332 12.68 -28.23 8.64
C PRO A 332 11.19 -27.84 8.76
N MET A 333 10.90 -26.73 9.44
CA MET A 333 9.53 -26.20 9.59
C MET A 333 8.89 -25.85 8.23
N TRP A 334 9.66 -25.24 7.33
CA TRP A 334 9.18 -24.85 6.01
C TRP A 334 8.92 -26.05 5.10
N ARG A 335 9.69 -27.14 5.24
CA ARG A 335 9.41 -28.40 4.53
C ARG A 335 8.09 -29.02 4.96
N LEU A 336 7.79 -29.02 6.25
CA LEU A 336 6.48 -29.47 6.76
C LEU A 336 5.35 -28.60 6.22
N LEU A 337 5.53 -27.26 6.27
CA LEU A 337 4.55 -26.33 5.73
C LEU A 337 4.37 -26.49 4.22
N ALA A 338 5.44 -26.77 3.46
CA ALA A 338 5.37 -27.02 2.02
C ALA A 338 4.52 -28.26 1.70
N GLY A 339 4.64 -29.34 2.49
CA GLY A 339 3.80 -30.53 2.33
C GLY A 339 2.32 -30.28 2.65
N PHE A 340 2.01 -29.38 3.57
CA PHE A 340 0.65 -28.91 3.84
C PHE A 340 0.14 -27.99 2.72
N MET A 341 0.90 -26.94 2.39
CA MET A 341 0.54 -25.96 1.37
C MET A 341 0.38 -26.63 0.00
N GLY A 342 1.25 -27.56 -0.40
CA GLY A 342 1.14 -28.26 -1.67
C GLY A 342 -0.19 -29.02 -1.83
N ARG A 343 -0.69 -29.62 -0.74
CA ARG A 343 -1.96 -30.36 -0.74
C ARG A 343 -3.18 -29.45 -0.69
N HIS A 344 -3.10 -28.32 0.01
CA HIS A 344 -4.27 -27.50 0.35
C HIS A 344 -4.30 -26.12 -0.33
N LEU A 345 -3.27 -25.71 -1.06
CA LEU A 345 -3.12 -24.35 -1.60
C LEU A 345 -4.34 -23.93 -2.42
N ARG A 346 -4.86 -24.78 -3.32
CA ARG A 346 -6.02 -24.45 -4.15
C ARG A 346 -7.26 -24.13 -3.31
N LEU A 347 -7.52 -24.96 -2.30
CA LEU A 347 -8.63 -24.75 -1.37
C LEU A 347 -8.43 -23.49 -0.54
N LEU A 348 -7.24 -23.27 0.00
CA LEU A 348 -6.92 -22.08 0.81
C LEU A 348 -7.04 -20.80 -0.02
N LEU A 349 -6.57 -20.79 -1.27
CA LEU A 349 -6.72 -19.67 -2.19
C LEU A 349 -8.19 -19.41 -2.54
N ALA A 350 -8.98 -20.47 -2.79
CA ALA A 350 -10.41 -20.34 -3.04
C ALA A 350 -11.13 -19.74 -1.83
N LEU A 351 -10.88 -20.26 -0.61
CA LEU A 351 -11.46 -19.75 0.63
C LEU A 351 -11.05 -18.30 0.90
N ALA A 352 -9.76 -17.97 0.73
CA ALA A 352 -9.26 -16.62 0.90
C ALA A 352 -9.85 -15.64 -0.14
N GLY A 353 -9.91 -16.05 -1.40
CA GLY A 353 -10.54 -15.27 -2.47
C GLY A 353 -12.03 -15.04 -2.21
N SER A 354 -12.79 -16.07 -1.84
CA SER A 354 -14.23 -15.96 -1.56
C SER A 354 -14.53 -15.09 -0.34
N THR A 355 -13.75 -15.22 0.74
CA THR A 355 -13.93 -14.40 1.95
C THR A 355 -13.61 -12.93 1.67
N MET A 356 -12.52 -12.65 0.94
CA MET A 356 -12.19 -11.31 0.48
C MET A 356 -13.26 -10.73 -0.45
N PHE A 357 -13.74 -11.52 -1.42
CA PHE A 357 -14.82 -11.13 -2.33
C PHE A 357 -16.07 -10.74 -1.56
N ALA A 358 -16.50 -11.55 -0.58
CA ALA A 358 -17.63 -11.22 0.29
C ALA A 358 -17.41 -9.90 1.03
N GLY A 359 -16.20 -9.65 1.54
CA GLY A 359 -15.82 -8.38 2.18
C GLY A 359 -16.00 -7.16 1.27
N PHE A 360 -15.51 -7.23 0.02
CA PHE A 360 -15.68 -6.16 -0.96
C PHE A 360 -17.13 -5.95 -1.37
N TRP A 361 -17.91 -7.03 -1.54
CA TRP A 361 -19.32 -6.89 -1.91
C TRP A 361 -20.15 -6.29 -0.78
N LEU A 362 -19.89 -6.66 0.47
CA LEU A 362 -20.49 -5.99 1.62
C LEU A 362 -20.08 -4.52 1.71
N TYR A 363 -18.83 -4.19 1.39
CA TYR A 363 -18.37 -2.81 1.26
C TYR A 363 -19.18 -2.03 0.23
N PHE A 364 -19.34 -2.54 -1.00
CA PHE A 364 -20.09 -1.87 -2.07
C PHE A 364 -21.57 -1.71 -1.73
N ILE A 365 -22.20 -2.76 -1.20
CA ILE A 365 -23.60 -2.72 -0.78
C ILE A 365 -23.82 -1.66 0.30
N ASN A 366 -22.93 -1.57 1.29
CA ASN A 366 -23.02 -0.55 2.32
C ASN A 366 -22.84 0.85 1.75
N LEU A 367 -21.85 1.04 0.88
CA LEU A 367 -21.58 2.31 0.23
C LEU A 367 -22.78 2.81 -0.58
N TRP A 368 -23.32 1.98 -1.47
CA TRP A 368 -24.46 2.37 -2.32
C TRP A 368 -25.74 2.63 -1.54
N ARG A 369 -25.94 1.92 -0.43
CA ARG A 369 -27.04 2.21 0.50
C ARG A 369 -26.87 3.56 1.19
N LEU A 370 -25.66 3.88 1.63
CA LEU A 370 -25.34 5.16 2.30
C LEU A 370 -25.45 6.34 1.35
N LEU A 371 -24.92 6.21 0.13
CA LEU A 371 -24.99 7.24 -0.90
C LEU A 371 -26.38 7.38 -1.56
N ALA A 372 -27.37 6.60 -1.13
CA ALA A 372 -28.73 6.63 -1.65
C ALA A 372 -28.81 6.39 -3.17
N TRP A 373 -28.40 5.20 -3.63
CA TRP A 373 -28.30 4.84 -5.06
C TRP A 373 -29.51 5.18 -5.93
N ARG A 374 -30.72 5.19 -5.36
CA ARG A 374 -31.95 5.63 -6.05
C ARG A 374 -31.90 7.08 -6.55
N SER A 375 -31.00 7.89 -5.99
CA SER A 375 -30.76 9.27 -6.39
C SER A 375 -29.48 9.47 -7.20
N ALA A 376 -28.78 8.39 -7.56
CA ALA A 376 -27.49 8.45 -8.25
C ALA A 376 -27.56 9.29 -9.53
N PHE A 377 -28.59 9.11 -10.36
CA PHE A 377 -28.76 9.90 -11.59
C PHE A 377 -28.81 11.42 -11.33
N ARG A 378 -29.54 11.85 -10.29
CA ARG A 378 -29.59 13.27 -9.89
C ARG A 378 -28.24 13.74 -9.37
N GLN A 379 -27.57 12.91 -8.58
CA GLN A 379 -26.23 13.22 -8.06
C GLN A 379 -25.20 13.37 -9.18
N PHE A 380 -25.23 12.49 -10.20
CA PHE A 380 -24.39 12.57 -11.39
C PHE A 380 -24.65 13.86 -12.17
N LYS A 381 -25.91 14.19 -12.44
CA LYS A 381 -26.29 15.43 -13.12
C LYS A 381 -25.81 16.67 -12.36
N ALA A 382 -25.81 16.62 -11.03
CA ALA A 382 -25.37 17.70 -10.16
C ALA A 382 -23.87 17.65 -9.80
N ALA A 383 -23.10 16.69 -10.36
CA ALA A 383 -21.67 16.50 -10.10
C ALA A 383 -21.31 16.50 -8.60
N THR A 384 -22.15 15.90 -7.75
CA THR A 384 -21.91 15.93 -6.30
C THR A 384 -20.76 15.01 -5.90
N PRO A 385 -20.12 15.20 -4.73
CA PRO A 385 -19.13 14.26 -4.22
C PRO A 385 -19.65 12.82 -4.13
N ALA A 386 -20.94 12.64 -3.83
CA ALA A 386 -21.56 11.32 -3.80
C ALA A 386 -21.56 10.63 -5.18
N ALA A 387 -21.70 11.39 -6.27
CA ALA A 387 -21.59 10.88 -7.64
C ALA A 387 -20.19 10.35 -7.95
N PHE A 388 -19.15 11.09 -7.53
CA PHE A 388 -17.76 10.64 -7.67
C PHE A 388 -17.53 9.30 -6.96
N TRP A 389 -18.05 9.14 -5.74
CA TRP A 389 -17.94 7.88 -5.01
C TRP A 389 -18.73 6.74 -5.64
N PHE A 390 -19.91 7.01 -6.22
CA PHE A 390 -20.64 6.02 -7.01
C PHE A 390 -19.82 5.52 -8.19
N LEU A 391 -19.28 6.43 -9.00
CA LEU A 391 -18.47 6.07 -10.17
C LEU A 391 -17.22 5.28 -9.77
N SER A 392 -16.51 5.76 -8.74
CA SER A 392 -15.30 5.10 -8.23
C SER A 392 -15.61 3.69 -7.74
N SER A 393 -16.72 3.50 -7.02
CA SER A 393 -17.14 2.19 -6.55
C SER A 393 -17.61 1.26 -7.67
N ALA A 394 -18.25 1.78 -8.72
CA ALA A 394 -18.64 0.99 -9.88
C ALA A 394 -17.40 0.48 -10.64
N ALA A 395 -16.39 1.33 -10.82
CA ALA A 395 -15.12 0.91 -11.40
C ALA A 395 -14.44 -0.20 -10.57
N LEU A 396 -14.46 -0.10 -9.24
CA LEU A 396 -13.94 -1.14 -8.36
C LEU A 396 -14.75 -2.45 -8.44
N VAL A 397 -16.07 -2.38 -8.55
CA VAL A 397 -16.91 -3.57 -8.77
C VAL A 397 -16.52 -4.28 -10.06
N VAL A 398 -16.37 -3.54 -11.15
CA VAL A 398 -15.89 -4.10 -12.43
C VAL A 398 -14.53 -4.78 -12.24
N GLY A 399 -13.60 -4.16 -11.53
CA GLY A 399 -12.31 -4.77 -11.20
C GLY A 399 -12.43 -6.07 -10.39
N THR A 400 -13.32 -6.12 -9.38
CA THR A 400 -13.53 -7.36 -8.60
C THR A 400 -14.17 -8.48 -9.42
N LEU A 401 -15.06 -8.14 -10.36
CA LEU A 401 -15.66 -9.10 -11.28
C LEU A 401 -14.65 -9.59 -12.32
N GLN A 402 -13.83 -8.69 -12.88
CA GLN A 402 -12.74 -9.04 -13.77
C GLN A 402 -11.78 -10.03 -13.10
N GLY A 403 -11.38 -9.76 -11.84
CA GLY A 403 -10.51 -10.66 -11.09
C GLY A 403 -11.12 -12.06 -10.91
N LEU A 404 -12.44 -12.15 -10.68
CA LEU A 404 -13.14 -13.44 -10.62
C LEU A 404 -13.08 -14.18 -11.97
N LEU A 405 -13.34 -13.47 -13.07
CA LEU A 405 -13.27 -14.03 -14.42
C LEU A 405 -11.85 -14.48 -14.78
N GLN A 406 -10.81 -13.79 -14.31
CA GLN A 406 -9.42 -14.20 -14.55
C GLN A 406 -9.03 -15.51 -13.84
N VAL A 407 -9.79 -15.96 -12.82
CA VAL A 407 -9.52 -17.18 -12.07
C VAL A 407 -10.30 -18.39 -12.62
N LEU A 408 -11.40 -18.16 -13.32
CA LEU A 408 -12.19 -19.24 -13.93
C LEU A 408 -11.42 -19.86 -15.11
N PRO A 409 -11.18 -21.18 -15.15
CA PRO A 409 -10.35 -21.81 -16.19
C PRO A 409 -10.78 -21.49 -17.62
N THR A 410 -12.09 -21.38 -17.86
CA THR A 410 -12.68 -21.10 -19.18
C THR A 410 -12.40 -19.70 -19.70
N THR A 411 -12.25 -18.72 -18.80
CA THR A 411 -12.01 -17.30 -19.15
C THR A 411 -10.57 -16.88 -18.88
N ALA A 412 -9.85 -17.57 -17.98
CA ALA A 412 -8.44 -17.34 -17.69
C ALA A 412 -7.61 -17.38 -18.98
N TYR A 413 -7.79 -18.41 -19.82
CA TYR A 413 -7.09 -18.54 -21.10
C TYR A 413 -7.16 -17.28 -21.98
N TYR A 414 -8.30 -16.59 -22.00
CA TYR A 414 -8.52 -15.39 -22.81
C TYR A 414 -8.11 -14.09 -22.12
N LEU A 415 -8.12 -14.06 -20.78
CA LEU A 415 -7.92 -12.85 -19.97
C LEU A 415 -6.53 -12.76 -19.34
N THR A 416 -5.78 -13.86 -19.35
CA THR A 416 -4.40 -13.94 -18.88
C THR A 416 -3.51 -14.34 -20.06
N ASN A 417 -3.45 -13.51 -21.10
CA ASN A 417 -2.34 -13.61 -22.04
C ASN A 417 -1.07 -13.26 -21.28
N ALA A 418 -0.32 -14.29 -20.90
CA ALA A 418 1.06 -14.15 -20.44
C ALA A 418 1.90 -13.78 -21.67
N GLU A 419 1.82 -12.53 -22.12
CA GLU A 419 2.97 -11.98 -22.83
C GLU A 419 4.06 -11.83 -21.76
N GLU A 420 4.84 -12.89 -21.62
CA GLU A 420 6.07 -12.86 -20.84
C GLU A 420 6.93 -11.74 -21.41
N VAL A 421 7.33 -10.81 -20.56
CA VAL A 421 8.34 -9.82 -20.94
C VAL A 421 9.58 -10.62 -21.38
N PRO A 422 10.11 -10.43 -22.60
CA PRO A 422 11.31 -11.10 -23.05
C PRO A 422 12.44 -10.86 -22.04
N ASN A 423 13.18 -11.91 -21.71
CA ASN A 423 14.34 -11.88 -20.80
C ASN A 423 14.00 -11.66 -19.31
N ILE A 424 12.87 -12.20 -18.81
CA ILE A 424 12.58 -12.34 -17.37
C ILE A 424 12.81 -13.79 -16.87
N HIS A 425 13.44 -14.66 -17.67
CA HIS A 425 13.78 -16.04 -17.29
C HIS A 425 15.27 -16.26 -17.16
#